data_AF-A0A922NT15-F1
#
_entry.id   AF-A0A922NT15-F1
#
_cell.length_a   1.000
_cell.length_b   1.000
_cell.length_c   1.000
_cell.angle_alpha   90.00
_cell.angle_beta   90.00
_cell.angle_gamma   90.00
#
_symmetry.space_group_name_H-M   'P 1'
#
loop_
_entity.id
_entity.type
_entity.pdbx_description
1 polymer ?
#
loop_
_entity_poly.entity_id
_entity_poly.type
_entity_poly.pdbx_seq_one_letter_code
_entity_poly.pdbx_strand_id
1 'polypeptide(L)'
;MGKQGEEYQYFLNKISLLESEVKRLSPYEYEHRLLKDVIADCLLQGQLTISELPQAIRLIQDDDLFYTYAWRFVEATGDCQAGITILKILQDDLNYFFAIGKLSQKQYSQWLEKWLSFLERGRIAFKGEKDFERYFQDQKEANRSLFNDFNL
;
A
#
# COMPACT_ATOMS: atom_id res chain seq x y z
N MET A 1 -1.84 -17.07 51.01
CA MET A 1 -1.55 -17.24 49.58
C MET A 1 -1.00 -15.92 49.08
N GLY A 2 0.26 -15.91 48.65
CA GLY A 2 1.00 -14.66 48.37
C GLY A 2 0.70 -14.09 46.98
N LYS A 3 1.00 -12.80 46.79
CA LYS A 3 0.86 -12.04 45.53
C LYS A 3 1.25 -12.79 44.25
N GLN A 4 2.23 -13.69 44.31
CA GLN A 4 2.66 -14.55 43.20
C GLN A 4 1.58 -15.50 42.67
N GLY A 5 0.70 -16.03 43.53
CA GLY A 5 -0.37 -16.94 43.10
C GLY A 5 -1.52 -16.20 42.40
N GLU A 6 -1.77 -14.95 42.79
CA GLU A 6 -2.79 -14.10 42.17
C GLU A 6 -2.34 -13.59 40.80
N GLU A 7 -1.07 -13.18 40.67
CA GLU A 7 -0.47 -12.81 39.37
C GLU A 7 -0.45 -13.98 38.40
N TYR A 8 -0.08 -15.18 38.87
CA TYR A 8 -0.08 -16.38 38.03
C TYR A 8 -1.48 -16.70 37.49
N GLN A 9 -2.51 -16.63 38.35
CA GLN A 9 -3.89 -16.87 37.94
C GLN A 9 -4.41 -15.80 36.96
N TYR A 10 -4.02 -14.53 37.15
CA TYR A 10 -4.34 -13.45 36.22
C TYR A 10 -3.75 -13.72 34.82
N PHE A 11 -2.50 -14.16 34.73
CA PHE A 11 -1.89 -14.50 33.44
C PHE A 11 -2.55 -15.70 32.77
N LEU A 12 -2.89 -16.76 33.52
CA LEU A 12 -3.60 -17.91 32.97
C LEU A 12 -4.96 -17.53 32.36
N ASN A 13 -5.74 -16.70 33.07
CA ASN A 13 -7.02 -16.23 32.57
C ASN A 13 -6.84 -15.37 31.31
N LYS A 14 -5.79 -14.54 31.26
CA LYS A 14 -5.49 -13.71 30.09
C LYS A 14 -5.03 -14.53 28.89
N ILE A 15 -4.23 -15.56 29.09
CA ILE A 15 -3.82 -16.51 28.04
C ILE A 15 -5.04 -17.22 27.47
N SER A 16 -5.91 -17.76 28.32
CA SER A 16 -7.12 -18.46 27.88
C SER A 16 -8.06 -17.55 27.08
N LEU A 17 -8.21 -16.28 27.47
CA LEU A 17 -8.96 -15.29 26.71
C LEU A 17 -8.34 -15.06 25.32
N LEU A 18 -7.02 -14.87 25.26
CA LEU A 18 -6.31 -14.66 23.99
C LEU A 18 -6.41 -15.88 23.06
N GLU A 19 -6.29 -17.09 23.59
CA GLU A 19 -6.47 -18.33 22.82
C GLU A 19 -7.89 -18.44 22.25
N SER A 20 -8.91 -18.06 23.03
CA SER A 20 -10.29 -18.01 22.56
C SER A 20 -10.46 -16.99 21.43
N GLU A 21 -9.86 -15.81 21.56
CA GLU A 21 -9.92 -14.77 20.52
C GLU A 21 -9.18 -15.20 19.24
N VAL A 22 -8.01 -15.83 19.36
CA VAL A 22 -7.30 -16.42 18.20
C VAL A 22 -8.22 -17.41 17.51
N LYS A 23 -8.81 -18.36 18.24
CA LYS A 23 -9.70 -19.37 17.66
C LYS A 23 -10.93 -18.75 16.99
N ARG A 24 -11.49 -17.68 17.56
CA ARG A 24 -12.61 -16.93 17.00
C ARG A 24 -12.23 -16.20 15.71
N LEU A 25 -11.00 -15.70 15.61
CA LEU A 25 -10.53 -14.90 14.49
C LEU A 25 -9.88 -15.70 13.37
N SER A 26 -9.31 -16.88 13.65
CA SER A 26 -8.60 -17.72 12.68
C SER A 26 -9.36 -18.00 11.38
N PRO A 27 -10.68 -18.27 11.39
CA PRO A 27 -11.42 -18.52 10.15
C PRO A 27 -11.40 -17.32 9.19
N TYR A 28 -11.43 -16.10 9.72
CA TYR A 28 -11.44 -14.87 8.92
C TYR A 28 -10.10 -14.58 8.26
N GLU A 29 -9.00 -15.19 8.74
CA GLU A 29 -7.68 -15.02 8.11
C GLU A 29 -7.65 -15.61 6.70
N TYR A 30 -8.30 -16.77 6.51
CA TYR A 30 -8.40 -17.41 5.21
C TYR A 30 -9.30 -16.61 4.26
N GLU A 31 -10.47 -16.19 4.73
CA GLU A 31 -11.40 -15.36 3.95
C GLU A 31 -10.78 -14.02 3.56
N HIS A 32 -10.06 -13.38 4.49
CA HIS A 32 -9.34 -12.14 4.24
C HIS A 32 -8.27 -12.31 3.14
N ARG A 33 -7.51 -13.42 3.15
CA ARG A 33 -6.55 -13.72 2.08
C ARG A 33 -7.23 -13.93 0.74
N LEU A 34 -8.31 -14.72 0.68
CA LEU A 34 -9.06 -14.93 -0.56
C LEU A 34 -9.62 -13.63 -1.13
N LEU A 35 -10.21 -12.78 -0.29
CA LEU A 35 -10.74 -11.48 -0.71
C LEU A 35 -9.64 -10.58 -1.28
N LYS A 36 -8.46 -10.59 -0.65
CA LYS A 36 -7.31 -9.83 -1.13
C LYS A 36 -6.87 -10.29 -2.52
N ASP A 37 -6.79 -11.59 -2.76
CA ASP A 37 -6.42 -12.14 -4.07
C ASP A 37 -7.47 -11.79 -5.14
N VAL A 38 -8.75 -11.89 -4.81
CA VAL A 38 -9.85 -11.50 -5.71
C VAL A 38 -9.77 -10.01 -6.08
N ILE A 39 -9.54 -9.13 -5.09
CA ILE A 39 -9.39 -7.69 -5.35
C ILE A 39 -8.18 -7.43 -6.25
N ALA A 40 -7.05 -8.08 -5.97
CA ALA A 40 -5.85 -7.94 -6.79
C ALA A 40 -6.12 -8.36 -8.24
N ASP A 41 -6.75 -9.52 -8.46
CA ASP A 41 -7.10 -9.99 -9.80
C ASP A 41 -8.05 -9.03 -10.52
N CYS A 42 -9.04 -8.47 -9.84
CA CYS A 42 -9.92 -7.46 -10.42
C CYS A 42 -9.15 -6.19 -10.84
N LEU A 43 -8.19 -5.72 -10.03
CA LEU A 43 -7.33 -4.59 -10.37
C LEU A 43 -6.45 -4.90 -11.60
N LEU A 44 -5.85 -6.10 -11.65
CA LEU A 44 -5.01 -6.52 -12.77
C LEU A 44 -5.79 -6.66 -14.08
N GLN A 45 -7.08 -6.98 -14.00
CA GLN A 45 -7.98 -7.08 -15.14
C GLN A 45 -8.67 -5.76 -15.50
N GLY A 46 -8.45 -4.69 -14.71
CA GLY A 46 -9.12 -3.39 -14.90
C GLY A 46 -10.63 -3.41 -14.62
N GLN A 47 -11.12 -4.44 -13.93
CA GLN A 47 -12.52 -4.51 -13.47
C GLN A 47 -12.77 -3.61 -12.25
N LEU A 48 -11.69 -3.21 -11.58
CA LEU A 48 -11.68 -2.31 -10.44
C LEU A 48 -10.51 -1.35 -10.58
N THR A 49 -10.66 -0.14 -10.04
CA THR A 49 -9.60 0.85 -9.94
C THR A 49 -9.21 1.10 -8.49
N ILE A 50 -7.99 1.57 -8.26
CA ILE A 50 -7.52 1.87 -6.90
C ILE A 50 -8.39 2.91 -6.20
N SER A 51 -8.95 3.87 -6.93
CA SER A 51 -9.83 4.90 -6.35
C SER A 51 -11.14 4.34 -5.79
N GLU A 52 -11.61 3.19 -6.30
CA GLU A 52 -12.83 2.54 -5.82
C GLU A 52 -12.62 1.76 -4.52
N LEU A 53 -11.36 1.45 -4.17
CA LEU A 53 -11.05 0.82 -2.89
C LEU A 53 -11.14 1.83 -1.74
N PRO A 54 -11.62 1.44 -0.55
CA PRO A 54 -11.49 2.27 0.65
C PRO A 54 -10.02 2.55 0.98
N GLN A 55 -9.69 3.82 1.27
CA GLN A 55 -8.31 4.23 1.58
C GLN A 55 -7.64 3.34 2.65
N ALA A 56 -8.39 2.96 3.69
CA ALA A 56 -7.93 2.13 4.80
C ALA A 56 -7.34 0.76 4.40
N ILE A 57 -7.68 0.25 3.21
CA ILE A 57 -7.21 -1.06 2.73
C ILE A 57 -6.26 -0.96 1.53
N ARG A 58 -5.99 0.24 0.99
CA ARG A 58 -5.09 0.41 -0.16
C ARG A 58 -3.63 0.15 0.20
N LEU A 59 -3.24 0.49 1.44
CA LEU A 59 -1.94 0.21 2.02
C LEU A 59 -2.08 -0.81 3.15
N ILE A 60 -2.11 -2.10 2.77
CA ILE A 60 -2.04 -3.19 3.75
C ILE A 60 -0.58 -3.32 4.17
N GLN A 61 -0.31 -3.46 5.48
CA GLN A 61 1.04 -3.46 6.05
C GLN A 61 2.05 -4.26 5.21
N ASP A 62 3.07 -3.54 4.74
CA ASP A 62 4.21 -3.99 3.94
C ASP A 62 3.90 -4.64 2.59
N ASP A 63 2.64 -4.63 2.15
CA ASP A 63 2.22 -5.22 0.87
C ASP A 63 1.77 -4.15 -0.13
N ASP A 64 2.39 -4.16 -1.31
CA ASP A 64 2.06 -3.29 -2.43
C ASP A 64 1.13 -3.90 -3.47
N LEU A 65 0.60 -5.10 -3.20
CA LEU A 65 -0.15 -5.91 -4.15
C LEU A 65 -1.14 -5.11 -5.00
N PHE A 66 -1.99 -4.31 -4.36
CA PHE A 66 -3.02 -3.55 -5.05
C PHE A 66 -2.45 -2.47 -5.97
N TYR A 67 -1.49 -1.69 -5.49
CA TYR A 67 -0.82 -0.68 -6.31
C TYR A 67 -0.02 -1.32 -7.44
N THR A 68 0.69 -2.40 -7.17
CA THR A 68 1.45 -3.14 -8.19
C THR A 68 0.55 -3.71 -9.28
N TYR A 69 -0.61 -4.27 -8.93
CA TYR A 69 -1.51 -4.91 -9.89
C TYR A 69 -2.27 -3.87 -10.72
N ALA A 70 -2.75 -2.80 -10.09
CA ALA A 70 -3.32 -1.67 -10.81
C ALA A 70 -2.30 -1.02 -11.75
N TRP A 71 -1.04 -0.90 -11.31
CA TRP A 71 0.04 -0.37 -12.14
C TRP A 71 0.33 -1.24 -13.37
N ARG A 72 0.40 -2.57 -13.18
CA ARG A 72 0.59 -3.52 -14.29
C ARG A 72 -0.51 -3.42 -15.35
N PHE A 73 -1.76 -3.22 -14.93
CA PHE A 73 -2.86 -3.04 -15.86
C PHE A 73 -2.69 -1.79 -16.73
N VAL A 74 -2.36 -0.63 -16.12
CA VAL A 74 -2.19 0.61 -16.88
C VAL A 74 -0.96 0.58 -17.79
N GLU A 75 0.13 -0.09 -17.38
CA GLU A 75 1.27 -0.33 -18.25
C GLU A 75 0.91 -1.19 -19.46
N ALA A 76 0.14 -2.26 -19.24
CA ALA A 76 -0.27 -3.18 -20.31
C ALA A 76 -1.24 -2.53 -21.31
N THR A 77 -2.07 -1.60 -20.84
CA THR A 77 -3.06 -0.89 -21.67
C THR A 77 -2.54 0.42 -22.27
N GLY A 78 -1.44 0.96 -21.74
CA GLY A 78 -0.91 2.26 -22.15
C GLY A 78 -1.73 3.45 -21.63
N ASP A 79 -2.63 3.25 -20.67
CA ASP A 79 -3.46 4.33 -20.11
C ASP A 79 -2.64 5.22 -19.16
N CYS A 80 -2.03 6.26 -19.74
CA CYS A 80 -1.18 7.18 -19.02
C CYS A 80 -1.94 8.00 -17.96
N GLN A 81 -3.21 8.33 -18.20
CA GLN A 81 -4.02 9.13 -17.28
C GLN A 81 -4.41 8.31 -16.04
N ALA A 82 -4.77 7.05 -16.24
CA ALA A 82 -4.97 6.12 -15.13
C ALA A 82 -3.67 5.92 -14.34
N GLY A 83 -2.52 5.80 -15.01
CA GLY A 83 -1.20 5.75 -14.35
C GLY A 83 -0.90 6.98 -13.49
N ILE A 84 -1.06 8.19 -14.03
CA ILE A 84 -0.89 9.44 -13.26
C ILE A 84 -1.83 9.48 -12.05
N THR A 85 -3.07 9.02 -12.22
CA THR A 85 -4.06 8.97 -11.14
C THR A 85 -3.61 8.03 -10.02
N ILE A 86 -3.11 6.83 -10.36
CA ILE A 86 -2.56 5.89 -9.37
C ILE A 86 -1.40 6.52 -8.58
N LEU A 87 -0.48 7.22 -9.25
CA LEU A 87 0.67 7.87 -8.59
C LEU A 87 0.25 8.97 -7.61
N LYS A 88 -0.77 9.76 -7.97
CA LYS A 88 -1.33 10.79 -7.09
C LYS A 88 -2.00 10.18 -5.87
N ILE A 89 -2.84 9.15 -6.07
CA ILE A 89 -3.52 8.47 -4.96
C ILE A 89 -2.50 7.83 -4.01
N LEU A 90 -1.46 7.19 -4.55
CA LEU A 90 -0.40 6.62 -3.72
C LEU A 90 0.26 7.71 -2.87
N GLN A 91 0.65 8.83 -3.46
CA GLN A 91 1.28 9.93 -2.73
C GLN A 91 0.36 10.51 -1.63
N ASP A 92 -0.92 10.70 -1.93
CA ASP A 92 -1.93 11.17 -0.97
C ASP A 92 -2.12 10.18 0.19
N ASP A 93 -2.21 8.88 -0.12
CA ASP A 93 -2.31 7.84 0.90
C ASP A 93 -1.07 7.84 1.80
N LEU A 94 0.13 7.89 1.23
CA LEU A 94 1.38 7.92 2.02
C LEU A 94 1.43 9.12 2.95
N ASN A 95 1.09 10.31 2.46
CA ASN A 95 1.05 11.53 3.27
C ASN A 95 0.03 11.43 4.40
N TYR A 96 -1.18 10.93 4.09
CA TYR A 96 -2.24 10.77 5.08
C TYR A 96 -1.83 9.78 6.18
N PHE A 97 -1.42 8.56 5.80
CA PHE A 97 -1.10 7.51 6.77
C PHE A 97 0.14 7.82 7.59
N PHE A 98 1.10 8.55 7.03
CA PHE A 98 2.23 9.07 7.79
C PHE A 98 1.78 10.14 8.80
N ALA A 99 0.96 11.11 8.38
CA ALA A 99 0.47 12.18 9.25
C ALA A 99 -0.34 11.68 10.45
N ILE A 100 -1.13 10.61 10.28
CA ILE A 100 -1.91 10.00 11.38
C ILE A 100 -1.14 8.92 12.16
N GLY A 101 0.17 8.76 11.90
CA GLY A 101 1.03 7.82 12.62
C GLY A 101 0.77 6.33 12.33
N LYS A 102 0.11 6.02 11.20
CA LYS A 102 -0.12 4.64 10.74
C LYS A 102 1.05 4.08 9.93
N LEU A 103 1.91 4.95 9.40
CA LEU A 103 3.21 4.58 8.81
C LEU A 103 4.34 5.08 9.71
N SER A 104 5.27 4.18 10.03
CA SER A 104 6.56 4.59 10.58
C SER A 104 7.39 5.32 9.52
N GLN A 105 8.37 6.13 9.95
CA GLN A 105 9.33 6.78 9.03
C GLN A 105 9.97 5.77 8.06
N LYS A 106 10.35 4.59 8.57
CA LYS A 106 10.96 3.53 7.76
C LYS A 106 10.01 3.04 6.67
N GLN A 107 8.76 2.76 7.02
CA GLN A 107 7.76 2.29 6.05
C GLN A 107 7.42 3.37 5.03
N TYR A 108 7.30 4.63 5.47
CA TYR A 108 7.08 5.76 4.58
C TYR A 108 8.21 5.87 3.54
N SER A 109 9.49 5.79 3.97
CA SER A 109 10.63 5.77 3.05
C SER A 109 10.57 4.59 2.05
N GLN A 110 10.28 3.38 2.52
CA GLN A 110 10.15 2.21 1.62
C GLN A 110 9.04 2.37 0.58
N TRP A 111 7.94 3.03 0.95
CA TRP A 111 6.86 3.31 0.01
C TRP A 111 7.17 4.44 -0.96
N LEU A 112 7.94 5.45 -0.53
CA LEU A 112 8.46 6.47 -1.45
C LEU A 112 9.37 5.84 -2.53
N GLU A 113 10.20 4.87 -2.15
CA GLU A 113 11.01 4.11 -3.12
C GLU A 113 10.14 3.39 -4.16
N LYS A 114 9.03 2.79 -3.72
CA LYS A 114 8.06 2.15 -4.62
C LYS A 114 7.37 3.16 -5.54
N TRP A 115 6.96 4.30 -5.00
CA TRP A 115 6.36 5.38 -5.78
C TRP A 115 7.32 5.90 -6.87
N LEU A 116 8.61 6.09 -6.53
CA LEU A 116 9.66 6.44 -7.51
C LEU A 116 9.86 5.35 -8.57
N SER A 117 9.83 4.07 -8.16
CA SER A 117 9.92 2.95 -9.10
C SER A 117 8.76 2.94 -10.11
N PHE A 118 7.53 3.24 -9.67
CA PHE A 118 6.40 3.38 -10.58
C PHE A 118 6.56 4.59 -11.51
N LEU A 119 7.01 5.74 -11.01
CA LEU A 119 7.33 6.89 -11.87
C LEU A 119 8.34 6.55 -12.97
N GLU A 120 9.43 5.87 -12.63
CA GLU A 120 10.46 5.46 -13.60
C GLU A 120 9.89 4.48 -14.63
N ARG A 121 9.14 3.48 -14.19
CA ARG A 121 8.46 2.52 -15.08
C ARG A 121 7.48 3.22 -16.01
N GLY A 122 6.73 4.19 -15.51
CA GLY A 122 5.80 4.98 -16.31
C GLY A 122 6.51 5.78 -17.40
N ARG A 123 7.72 6.30 -17.14
CA ARG A 123 8.53 6.99 -18.16
C ARG A 123 8.87 6.07 -19.33
N ILE A 124 9.03 4.77 -19.09
CA ILE A 124 9.30 3.76 -20.11
C ILE A 124 7.98 3.36 -20.80
N ALA A 125 6.96 2.99 -20.01
CA ALA A 125 5.69 2.47 -20.52
C ALA A 125 4.89 3.51 -21.31
N PHE A 126 4.93 4.78 -20.91
CA PHE A 126 4.18 5.87 -21.51
C PHE A 126 5.07 6.81 -22.34
N LYS A 127 6.17 6.28 -22.90
CA LYS A 127 7.12 7.09 -23.67
C LYS A 127 6.43 7.77 -24.85
N GLY A 128 6.51 9.11 -24.91
CA GLY A 128 5.87 9.92 -25.94
C GLY A 128 4.54 10.53 -25.52
N GLU A 129 3.97 10.10 -24.39
CA GLU A 129 2.78 10.70 -23.79
C GLU A 129 3.15 12.02 -23.11
N LYS A 130 2.68 13.14 -23.69
CA LYS A 130 3.02 14.48 -23.21
C LYS A 130 2.56 14.75 -21.79
N ASP A 131 1.40 14.21 -21.43
CA ASP A 131 0.82 14.41 -20.10
C ASP A 131 1.63 13.70 -19.02
N PHE A 132 2.10 12.48 -19.30
CA PHE A 132 2.96 11.75 -18.38
C PHE A 132 4.35 12.40 -18.26
N GLU A 133 4.96 12.80 -19.38
CA GLU A 133 6.26 13.47 -19.36
C GLU A 133 6.19 14.77 -18.55
N ARG A 134 5.14 15.59 -18.78
CA ARG A 134 4.91 16.80 -17.98
C ARG A 134 4.76 16.47 -16.50
N TYR A 135 3.91 15.49 -16.17
CA TYR A 135 3.72 15.07 -14.78
C TYR A 135 5.03 14.60 -14.13
N PHE A 136 5.86 13.83 -14.85
CA PHE A 136 7.16 13.38 -14.37
C PHE A 136 8.09 14.56 -14.07
N GLN A 137 8.18 15.55 -14.97
CA GLN A 137 9.00 16.75 -14.74
C GLN A 137 8.50 17.58 -13.55
N ASP A 138 7.18 17.76 -13.43
CA ASP A 138 6.57 18.47 -12.29
C ASP A 138 6.93 17.76 -10.96
N GLN A 139 6.89 16.42 -10.93
CA GLN A 139 7.29 15.66 -9.74
C GLN A 139 8.80 15.74 -9.45
N LYS A 140 9.64 15.74 -10.48
CA LYS A 140 11.09 15.90 -10.36
C LYS A 140 11.47 17.26 -9.79
N GLU A 141 10.79 18.32 -10.20
CA GLU A 141 11.00 19.67 -9.66
C GLU A 141 10.53 19.78 -8.21
N ALA A 142 9.31 19.31 -7.93
CA ALA A 142 8.72 19.38 -6.59
C ALA A 142 9.49 18.54 -5.54
N ASN A 143 10.08 17.42 -5.95
CA ASN A 143 10.77 16.48 -5.06
C ASN A 143 12.27 16.38 -5.37
N ARG A 144 12.89 17.49 -5.77
CA ARG A 144 14.26 17.51 -6.31
C ARG A 144 15.30 16.83 -5.43
N SER A 145 15.26 17.03 -4.11
CA SER A 145 16.19 16.37 -3.18
C SER A 145 16.02 14.85 -3.18
N LEU A 146 14.77 14.38 -3.18
CA LEU A 146 14.45 12.97 -3.24
C LEU A 146 14.92 12.35 -4.57
N PHE A 147 14.67 12.98 -5.71
CA PHE A 147 15.12 12.46 -7.01
C PHE A 147 16.65 12.36 -7.11
N ASN A 148 17.37 13.34 -6.55
CA ASN A 148 18.83 13.32 -6.52
C ASN A 148 19.37 12.13 -5.70
N ASP A 149 18.76 11.84 -4.55
CA ASP A 149 19.17 10.73 -3.68
C ASP A 149 19.00 9.36 -4.36
N PHE A 150 18.08 9.27 -5.33
CA PHE A 150 17.78 8.06 -6.10
C PHE A 150 18.39 8.03 -7.52
N ASN A 151 19.22 9.02 -7.90
CA ASN A 151 19.80 9.17 -9.25
C ASN A 151 18.76 9.21 -10.40
N LEU A 152 17.59 9.81 -10.15
CA LEU A 152 16.47 9.92 -11.11
C LEU A 152 16.34 11.33 -11.74
#